data_AF-A0A9E3SLS0-F1
#
_entry.id   AF-A0A9E3SLS0-F1
#
_cell.length_a   1.000
_cell.length_b   1.000
_cell.length_c   1.000
_cell.angle_alpha   90.00
_cell.angle_beta   90.00
_cell.angle_gamma   90.00
#
_symmetry.space_group_name_H-M   'P 1'
#
loop_
_entity.id
_entity.type
_entity.pdbx_description
1 polymer ?
#
loop_
_entity_poly.entity_id
_entity_poly.type
_entity_poly.pdbx_seq_one_letter_code
_entity_poly.pdbx_strand_id
1 'polypeptide(L)'
;MVDLEGYTIFPGLINAHDHLELNHYPRSKFREVYDNAHQWGEDMNARLDSEPYKSLRAYPLKDRLFIGGLKNLLCGATTVAHHGPPHKVMFARDFPVRVLRQYGWAHSLHFNTEQEVVESYRKTPKNWPWFIHLAEGTDDVAASEYQRLKALGCVGLNTVIVHGVGMTEADIADAASRVRGLVWCPTTNLYLLSKQPNIHQWRHKSAHVALGSDSILTAEGNLLDEIREGSRSPGCDSDCVSQAVSSRAASVLGMQKVGHLKLAAYADWTTASSEYGRLRRSADDLIVKDGIPRIGDPDLMAKFPQVQTVAATLDGVPKTIHIDLARRIHQCTLKEPGLEVDALPTKRFWLI
;
A
#
# COMPACT_ATOMS: atom_id res chain seq x y z
N MET A 1 -4.75 -21.11 -23.11
CA MET A 1 -5.70 -21.48 -22.04
C MET A 1 -4.87 -22.15 -20.96
N VAL A 2 -4.99 -21.70 -19.70
CA VAL A 2 -4.24 -22.28 -18.57
C VAL A 2 -5.27 -22.90 -17.63
N ASP A 3 -5.04 -24.15 -17.25
CA ASP A 3 -5.90 -24.85 -16.30
C ASP A 3 -5.48 -24.50 -14.86
N LEU A 4 -6.42 -23.98 -14.07
CA LEU A 4 -6.26 -23.58 -12.67
C LEU A 4 -7.29 -24.31 -11.79
N GLU A 5 -7.72 -25.51 -12.18
CA GLU A 5 -8.59 -26.34 -11.34
C GLU A 5 -7.98 -26.54 -9.94
N GLY A 6 -8.82 -26.39 -8.91
CA GLY A 6 -8.41 -26.46 -7.50
C GLY A 6 -7.95 -25.14 -6.87
N TYR A 7 -7.83 -24.06 -7.64
CA TYR A 7 -7.43 -22.74 -7.13
C TYR A 7 -8.60 -21.75 -7.11
N THR A 8 -8.61 -20.87 -6.11
CA THR A 8 -9.47 -19.69 -6.12
C THR A 8 -8.72 -18.52 -6.74
N ILE A 9 -9.34 -17.87 -7.72
CA ILE A 9 -8.78 -16.68 -8.38
C ILE A 9 -9.33 -15.43 -7.70
N PHE A 10 -8.41 -14.53 -7.43
CA PHE A 10 -8.62 -13.32 -6.68
C PHE A 10 -8.16 -12.12 -7.51
N PRO A 11 -8.90 -11.00 -7.57
CA PRO A 11 -8.35 -9.80 -8.20
C PRO A 11 -7.09 -9.34 -7.48
N GLY A 12 -6.16 -8.74 -8.23
CA GLY A 12 -4.98 -8.14 -7.64
C GLY A 12 -5.37 -7.09 -6.61
N LEU A 13 -4.75 -7.15 -5.43
CA LEU A 13 -5.06 -6.27 -4.32
C LEU A 13 -4.64 -4.83 -4.62
N ILE A 14 -5.33 -3.90 -3.96
CA ILE A 14 -5.06 -2.47 -4.03
C ILE A 14 -4.62 -2.00 -2.65
N ASN A 15 -3.38 -1.50 -2.57
CA ASN A 15 -2.90 -0.78 -1.40
C ASN A 15 -3.20 0.71 -1.59
N ALA A 16 -4.18 1.25 -0.86
CA ALA A 16 -4.67 2.61 -1.08
C ALA A 16 -3.77 3.70 -0.49
N HIS A 17 -2.70 3.32 0.23
CA HIS A 17 -1.74 4.26 0.80
C HIS A 17 -0.46 3.54 1.24
N ASP A 18 0.69 3.94 0.66
CA ASP A 18 2.02 3.43 1.01
C ASP A 18 3.10 4.52 0.82
N HIS A 19 4.15 4.47 1.64
CA HIS A 19 5.38 5.22 1.43
C HIS A 19 6.47 4.32 0.82
N LEU A 20 6.43 4.15 -0.51
CA LEU A 20 7.25 3.17 -1.24
C LEU A 20 8.76 3.24 -0.92
N GLU A 21 9.31 4.43 -0.67
CA GLU A 21 10.72 4.67 -0.38
C GLU A 21 11.12 4.46 1.09
N LEU A 22 10.17 4.18 1.97
CA LEU A 22 10.37 4.03 3.41
C LEU A 22 10.22 2.56 3.87
N ASN A 23 9.87 1.66 2.97
CA ASN A 23 9.56 0.27 3.33
C ASN A 23 10.79 -0.59 3.66
N HIS A 24 12.01 -0.07 3.61
CA HIS A 24 13.22 -0.81 3.99
C HIS A 24 13.75 -0.49 5.38
N TYR A 25 13.14 0.47 6.07
CA TYR A 25 13.51 0.82 7.43
C TYR A 25 12.96 -0.19 8.45
N PRO A 26 13.59 -0.32 9.63
CA PRO A 26 12.99 -1.07 10.73
C PRO A 26 11.76 -0.34 11.28
N ARG A 27 10.79 -1.11 11.76
CA ARG A 27 9.65 -0.58 12.52
C ARG A 27 10.12 0.04 13.82
N SER A 28 9.76 1.30 14.06
CA SER A 28 10.45 2.16 15.00
C SER A 28 9.51 3.09 15.75
N LYS A 29 9.63 3.06 17.07
CA LYS A 29 8.99 4.02 17.99
C LYS A 29 9.86 4.20 19.22
N PHE A 30 9.80 5.36 19.86
CA PHE A 30 10.66 5.71 20.99
C PHE A 30 9.87 6.05 22.26
N ARG A 31 8.55 5.83 22.21
CA ARG A 31 7.60 5.94 23.31
C ARG A 31 6.71 4.71 23.31
N GLU A 32 6.10 4.41 24.45
CA GLU A 32 5.13 3.32 24.52
C GLU A 32 3.90 3.63 23.66
N VAL A 33 3.38 4.85 23.77
CA VAL A 33 2.26 5.40 22.98
C VAL A 33 2.58 6.86 22.67
N TYR A 34 2.12 7.33 21.51
CA TYR A 34 2.20 8.72 21.08
C TYR A 34 0.82 9.38 21.16
N ASP A 35 0.80 10.66 21.51
CA ASP A 35 -0.44 11.44 21.50
C ASP A 35 -0.94 11.64 20.06
N ASN A 36 0.00 11.85 19.12
CA ASN A 36 -0.26 12.00 17.69
C ASN A 36 1.01 11.67 16.87
N ALA A 37 0.85 11.53 15.55
CA ALA A 37 1.94 11.23 14.63
C ALA A 37 2.96 12.37 14.46
N HIS A 38 2.64 13.60 14.83
CA HIS A 38 3.60 14.71 14.81
C HIS A 38 4.71 14.48 15.83
N GLN A 39 4.36 14.09 17.06
CA GLN A 39 5.34 13.74 18.09
C GLN A 39 6.23 12.58 17.64
N TRP A 40 5.66 11.57 16.96
CA TRP A 40 6.44 10.47 16.41
C TRP A 40 7.39 10.94 15.30
N GLY A 41 6.89 11.78 14.38
CA GLY A 41 7.67 12.35 13.30
C GLY A 41 8.85 13.19 13.81
N GLU A 42 8.66 13.98 14.88
CA GLU A 42 9.73 14.73 15.54
C GLU A 42 10.79 13.81 16.16
N ASP A 43 10.38 12.78 16.90
CA ASP A 43 11.31 11.81 17.51
C ASP A 43 12.13 11.06 16.44
N MET A 44 11.47 10.66 15.34
CA MET A 44 12.11 10.02 14.18
C MET A 44 13.08 10.97 13.48
N ASN A 45 12.67 12.20 13.19
CA ASN A 45 13.49 13.21 12.52
C ASN A 45 14.79 13.47 13.28
N ALA A 46 14.73 13.55 14.61
CA ALA A 46 15.91 13.71 15.47
C ALA A 46 16.90 12.54 15.38
N ARG A 47 16.50 11.38 14.83
CA ARG A 47 17.29 10.14 14.75
C ARG A 47 17.66 9.73 13.33
N LEU A 48 17.15 10.40 12.29
CA LEU A 48 17.40 10.02 10.90
C LEU A 48 18.89 9.99 10.53
N ASP A 49 19.71 10.80 11.20
CA ASP A 49 21.16 10.84 10.97
C ASP A 49 21.97 9.91 11.90
N SER A 50 21.28 9.10 12.72
CA SER A 50 21.86 8.02 13.54
C SER A 50 21.72 6.66 12.87
N GLU A 51 22.57 5.70 13.23
CA GLU A 51 22.40 4.32 12.80
C GLU A 51 21.16 3.66 13.44
N PRO A 52 20.44 2.76 12.74
CA PRO A 52 20.73 2.28 11.38
C PRO A 52 20.18 3.18 10.26
N TYR A 53 19.40 4.23 10.58
CA TYR A 53 18.68 5.04 9.59
C TYR A 53 19.61 5.78 8.63
N LYS A 54 20.74 6.28 9.13
CA LYS A 54 21.76 6.96 8.32
C LYS A 54 22.22 6.08 7.16
N SER A 55 22.65 4.85 7.45
CA SER A 55 23.09 3.90 6.42
C SER A 55 21.93 3.48 5.51
N LEU A 56 20.74 3.24 6.08
CA LEU A 56 19.57 2.84 5.30
C LEU A 56 19.09 3.96 4.35
N ARG A 57 19.23 5.22 4.74
CA ARG A 57 18.87 6.39 3.92
C ARG A 57 19.84 6.59 2.76
N ALA A 58 21.09 6.14 2.92
CA ALA A 58 22.14 6.24 1.89
C ALA A 58 21.89 5.33 0.68
N TYR A 59 21.02 4.33 0.78
CA TYR A 59 20.64 3.52 -0.39
C TYR A 59 20.02 4.40 -1.49
N PRO A 60 20.35 4.13 -2.77
CA PRO A 60 19.79 4.86 -3.89
C PRO A 60 18.27 4.91 -3.83
N LEU A 61 17.67 6.08 -4.04
CA LEU A 61 16.21 6.26 -4.01
C LEU A 61 15.48 5.25 -4.93
N LYS A 62 16.05 4.97 -6.11
CA LYS A 62 15.51 3.98 -7.05
C LYS A 62 15.42 2.56 -6.46
N ASP A 63 16.34 2.19 -5.57
CA ASP A 63 16.39 0.86 -4.95
C ASP A 63 15.39 0.81 -3.80
N ARG A 64 15.30 1.88 -2.99
CA ARG A 64 14.28 2.03 -1.94
C ARG A 64 12.86 1.94 -2.51
N LEU A 65 12.57 2.70 -3.57
CA LEU A 65 11.29 2.66 -4.27
C LEU A 65 11.01 1.28 -4.90
N PHE A 66 12.03 0.66 -5.49
CA PHE A 66 11.88 -0.68 -6.06
C PHE A 66 11.53 -1.70 -4.98
N ILE A 67 12.14 -1.63 -3.79
CA ILE A 67 11.82 -2.52 -2.67
C ILE A 67 10.40 -2.30 -2.15
N GLY A 68 9.93 -1.06 -2.00
CA GLY A 68 8.52 -0.82 -1.65
C GLY A 68 7.55 -1.38 -2.68
N GLY A 69 7.85 -1.21 -3.98
CA GLY A 69 7.08 -1.82 -5.05
C GLY A 69 7.11 -3.35 -5.01
N LEU A 70 8.29 -3.92 -4.78
CA LEU A 70 8.49 -5.38 -4.71
C LEU A 70 7.72 -5.98 -3.54
N LYS A 71 7.77 -5.39 -2.35
CA LYS A 71 7.02 -5.85 -1.16
C LYS A 71 5.52 -5.90 -1.42
N ASN A 72 4.97 -4.86 -2.07
CA ASN A 72 3.57 -4.84 -2.47
C ASN A 72 3.25 -5.96 -3.46
N LEU A 73 4.08 -6.15 -4.49
CA LEU A 73 3.89 -7.24 -5.45
C LEU A 73 3.92 -8.61 -4.76
N LEU A 74 4.85 -8.84 -3.82
CA LEU A 74 5.02 -10.12 -3.14
C LEU A 74 3.84 -10.50 -2.26
N CYS A 75 3.01 -9.54 -1.83
CA CYS A 75 1.81 -9.79 -1.04
C CYS A 75 0.50 -9.70 -1.86
N GLY A 76 0.60 -9.77 -3.19
CA GLY A 76 -0.55 -9.76 -4.10
C GLY A 76 -1.10 -8.36 -4.41
N ALA A 77 -0.54 -7.30 -3.84
CA ALA A 77 -0.88 -5.93 -4.18
C ALA A 77 -0.25 -5.52 -5.51
N THR A 78 -1.10 -5.38 -6.53
CA THR A 78 -0.68 -5.05 -7.90
C THR A 78 -0.87 -3.57 -8.23
N THR A 79 -1.63 -2.85 -7.41
CA THR A 79 -1.89 -1.41 -7.53
C THR A 79 -1.64 -0.72 -6.20
N VAL A 80 -0.92 0.41 -6.23
CA VAL A 80 -0.52 1.14 -5.02
C VAL A 80 -0.73 2.64 -5.22
N ALA A 81 -1.25 3.33 -4.21
CA ALA A 81 -1.18 4.78 -4.12
C ALA A 81 0.00 5.20 -3.23
N HIS A 82 1.01 5.78 -3.85
CA HIS A 82 2.16 6.30 -3.14
C HIS A 82 1.85 7.67 -2.52
N HIS A 83 2.09 7.82 -1.22
CA HIS A 83 1.97 9.08 -0.52
C HIS A 83 3.32 9.80 -0.46
N GLY A 84 3.52 10.72 -1.39
CA GLY A 84 4.79 11.44 -1.53
C GLY A 84 5.01 11.97 -2.94
N PRO A 85 6.15 12.64 -3.17
CA PRO A 85 6.50 13.17 -4.49
C PRO A 85 6.58 12.07 -5.55
N PRO A 86 5.94 12.24 -6.72
CA PRO A 86 6.03 11.25 -7.78
C PRO A 86 7.44 11.19 -8.38
N HIS A 87 8.05 10.00 -8.40
CA HIS A 87 9.36 9.78 -9.00
C HIS A 87 9.25 8.97 -10.29
N LYS A 88 10.01 9.36 -11.34
CA LYS A 88 9.96 8.74 -12.68
C LYS A 88 10.10 7.20 -12.65
N VAL A 89 10.90 6.67 -11.73
CA VAL A 89 11.14 5.22 -11.60
C VAL A 89 9.90 4.41 -11.21
N MET A 90 8.97 4.99 -10.42
CA MET A 90 7.70 4.36 -10.04
C MET A 90 6.80 4.03 -11.23
N PHE A 91 7.07 4.69 -12.36
CA PHE A 91 6.24 4.69 -13.56
C PHE A 91 6.88 3.96 -14.73
N ALA A 92 8.05 3.37 -14.52
CA ALA A 92 8.73 2.54 -15.50
C ALA A 92 7.93 1.25 -15.76
N ARG A 93 8.05 0.70 -16.97
CA ARG A 93 7.32 -0.51 -17.39
C ARG A 93 7.67 -1.73 -16.54
N ASP A 94 8.90 -1.77 -16.04
CA ASP A 94 9.47 -2.82 -15.20
C ASP A 94 9.32 -2.53 -13.69
N PHE A 95 8.58 -1.49 -13.29
CA PHE A 95 8.25 -1.30 -11.88
C PHE A 95 7.32 -2.42 -11.39
N PRO A 96 7.53 -2.99 -10.19
CA PRO A 96 6.83 -4.21 -9.77
C PRO A 96 5.30 -4.10 -9.75
N VAL A 97 4.78 -2.92 -9.43
CA VAL A 97 3.34 -2.64 -9.26
C VAL A 97 2.89 -1.46 -10.09
N ARG A 98 1.58 -1.27 -10.23
CA ARG A 98 1.00 -0.08 -10.86
C ARG A 98 0.83 1.01 -9.82
N VAL A 99 1.55 2.11 -9.99
CA VAL A 99 1.45 3.27 -9.09
C VAL A 99 0.42 4.27 -9.63
N LEU A 100 -0.45 4.76 -8.76
CA LEU A 100 -1.43 5.81 -9.08
C LEU A 100 -0.73 7.06 -9.65
N ARG A 101 -1.24 7.58 -10.78
CA ARG A 101 -0.65 8.73 -11.49
C ARG A 101 -1.45 10.03 -11.34
N GLN A 102 -2.75 9.89 -11.18
CA GLN A 102 -3.71 10.98 -11.21
C GLN A 102 -4.18 11.27 -9.79
N TYR A 103 -3.38 12.01 -9.05
CA TYR A 103 -3.66 12.37 -7.67
C TYR A 103 -2.98 13.69 -7.30
N GLY A 104 -3.42 14.30 -6.21
CA GLY A 104 -2.63 15.26 -5.46
C GLY A 104 -2.51 14.82 -4.01
N TRP A 105 -1.69 15.52 -3.24
CA TRP A 105 -1.53 15.23 -1.84
C TRP A 105 -0.97 16.44 -1.09
N ALA A 106 -1.19 16.45 0.22
CA ALA A 106 -0.40 17.16 1.22
C ALA A 106 0.00 16.15 2.30
N HIS A 107 1.12 16.37 2.97
CA HIS A 107 1.60 15.47 4.02
C HIS A 107 0.61 15.45 5.20
N SER A 108 0.48 16.56 5.92
CA SER A 108 -0.45 16.76 7.04
C SER A 108 -0.61 18.25 7.33
N LEU A 109 -1.51 18.63 8.24
CA LEU A 109 -1.65 20.02 8.68
C LEU A 109 -0.47 20.55 9.53
N HIS A 110 0.41 19.66 9.97
CA HIS A 110 1.60 20.02 10.76
C HIS A 110 2.85 20.16 9.89
N PHE A 111 3.05 19.25 8.94
CA PHE A 111 4.23 19.25 8.08
C PHE A 111 4.06 20.08 6.79
N ASN A 112 2.87 20.66 6.58
CA ASN A 112 2.64 21.65 5.55
C ASN A 112 2.07 22.93 6.13
N THR A 113 2.41 24.05 5.49
CA THR A 113 1.70 25.30 5.73
C THR A 113 0.26 25.21 5.21
N GLU A 114 -0.66 25.99 5.79
CA GLU A 114 -2.04 26.04 5.31
C GLU A 114 -2.13 26.46 3.83
N GLN A 115 -1.22 27.33 3.38
CA GLN A 115 -1.11 27.73 1.98
C GLN A 115 -0.77 26.53 1.07
N GLU A 116 0.23 25.72 1.42
CA GLU A 116 0.61 24.52 0.65
C GLU A 116 -0.53 23.49 0.59
N VAL A 117 -1.25 23.31 1.70
CA VAL A 117 -2.44 22.45 1.76
C VAL A 117 -3.51 22.94 0.78
N VAL A 118 -3.85 24.22 0.85
CA VAL A 118 -4.87 24.83 -0.03
C VAL A 118 -4.44 24.81 -1.50
N GLU A 119 -3.18 25.10 -1.80
CA GLU A 119 -2.64 25.10 -3.17
C GLU A 119 -2.63 23.70 -3.78
N SER A 120 -2.15 22.70 -3.04
CA SER A 120 -2.16 21.31 -3.51
C SER A 120 -3.59 20.80 -3.74
N TYR A 121 -4.54 21.14 -2.84
CA TYR A 121 -5.95 20.81 -2.99
C TYR A 121 -6.55 21.46 -4.24
N ARG A 122 -6.38 22.77 -4.42
CA ARG A 122 -6.94 23.53 -5.56
C ARG A 122 -6.35 23.10 -6.91
N LYS A 123 -5.07 22.74 -6.93
CA LYS A 123 -4.38 22.24 -8.13
C LYS A 123 -4.87 20.84 -8.54
N THR A 124 -5.44 20.07 -7.61
CA THR A 124 -5.91 18.72 -7.88
C THR A 124 -7.27 18.74 -8.56
N PRO A 125 -7.42 18.16 -9.77
CA PRO A 125 -8.71 18.05 -10.42
C PRO A 125 -9.76 17.37 -9.53
N LYS A 126 -11.01 17.84 -9.56
CA LYS A 126 -12.08 17.35 -8.66
C LYS A 126 -12.39 15.85 -8.80
N ASN A 127 -12.07 15.25 -9.94
CA ASN A 127 -12.25 13.83 -10.21
C ASN A 127 -11.03 12.97 -9.83
N TRP A 128 -9.92 13.58 -9.41
CA TRP A 128 -8.73 12.89 -8.92
C TRP A 128 -8.72 12.91 -7.40
N PRO A 129 -8.27 11.84 -6.73
CA PRO A 129 -8.10 11.86 -5.28
C PRO A 129 -7.01 12.86 -4.85
N TRP A 130 -7.26 13.57 -3.75
CA TRP A 130 -6.29 14.39 -3.03
C TRP A 130 -6.12 13.84 -1.62
N PHE A 131 -4.93 13.34 -1.30
CA PHE A 131 -4.65 12.64 -0.04
C PHE A 131 -4.06 13.56 1.02
N ILE A 132 -4.41 13.34 2.27
CA ILE A 132 -3.79 14.01 3.43
C ILE A 132 -3.83 13.10 4.66
N HIS A 133 -2.73 13.01 5.42
CA HIS A 133 -2.78 12.46 6.78
C HIS A 133 -3.54 13.44 7.67
N LEU A 134 -4.58 12.95 8.34
CA LEU A 134 -5.47 13.80 9.13
C LEU A 134 -5.98 13.05 10.35
N ALA A 135 -6.00 13.76 11.47
CA ALA A 135 -6.40 13.28 12.78
C ALA A 135 -5.66 11.99 13.15
N GLU A 136 -4.37 11.90 12.86
CA GLU A 136 -3.55 10.74 13.24
C GLU A 136 -3.07 10.89 14.69
N GLY A 137 -4.01 10.79 15.63
CA GLY A 137 -3.74 10.96 17.05
C GLY A 137 -4.96 10.75 17.92
N THR A 138 -4.77 10.92 19.23
CA THR A 138 -5.80 10.77 20.26
C THR A 138 -5.98 12.04 21.10
N ASP A 139 -5.18 13.06 20.85
CA ASP A 139 -5.20 14.34 21.56
C ASP A 139 -6.09 15.40 20.90
N ASP A 140 -6.20 16.56 21.56
CA ASP A 140 -7.02 17.69 21.10
C ASP A 140 -6.51 18.27 19.78
N VAL A 141 -5.20 18.17 19.51
CA VAL A 141 -4.63 18.59 18.22
C VAL A 141 -5.24 17.75 17.11
N ALA A 142 -5.12 16.42 17.18
CA ALA A 142 -5.69 15.49 16.21
C ALA A 142 -7.21 15.63 16.09
N ALA A 143 -7.92 15.80 17.22
CA ALA A 143 -9.38 15.97 17.24
C ALA A 143 -9.85 17.26 16.54
N SER A 144 -9.01 18.30 16.49
CA SER A 144 -9.35 19.57 15.84
C SER A 144 -9.08 19.58 14.32
N GLU A 145 -8.30 18.64 13.79
CA GLU A 145 -7.74 18.74 12.44
C GLU A 145 -8.80 18.72 11.33
N TYR A 146 -9.87 17.94 11.50
CA TYR A 146 -10.94 17.92 10.49
C TYR A 146 -11.62 19.28 10.35
N GLN A 147 -11.92 19.96 11.46
CA GLN A 147 -12.53 21.29 11.44
C GLN A 147 -11.59 22.33 10.84
N ARG A 148 -10.27 22.21 11.11
CA ARG A 148 -9.26 23.07 10.47
C ARG A 148 -9.23 22.84 8.95
N LEU A 149 -9.17 21.59 8.50
CA LEU A 149 -9.20 21.26 7.05
C LEU A 149 -10.48 21.78 6.37
N LYS A 150 -11.61 21.70 7.07
CA LYS A 150 -12.90 22.22 6.61
C LYS A 150 -12.88 23.75 6.49
N ALA A 151 -12.32 24.45 7.47
CA ALA A 151 -12.17 25.91 7.44
C ALA A 151 -11.27 26.38 6.29
N LEU A 152 -10.26 25.58 5.91
CA LEU A 152 -9.42 25.81 4.72
C LEU A 152 -10.15 25.55 3.39
N GLY A 153 -11.39 25.04 3.41
CA GLY A 153 -12.15 24.71 2.21
C GLY A 153 -11.62 23.48 1.47
N CYS A 154 -10.89 22.59 2.15
CA CYS A 154 -10.22 21.42 1.56
C CYS A 154 -10.98 20.10 1.84
N VAL A 155 -12.25 20.19 2.21
CA VAL A 155 -13.17 19.05 2.39
C VAL A 155 -14.12 18.98 1.19
N GLY A 156 -13.92 17.99 0.32
CA GLY A 156 -14.78 17.78 -0.85
C GLY A 156 -14.61 16.38 -1.47
N LEU A 157 -15.30 16.12 -2.58
CA LEU A 157 -15.41 14.79 -3.20
C LEU A 157 -14.09 14.22 -3.77
N ASN A 158 -13.03 15.02 -3.78
CA ASN A 158 -11.67 14.59 -4.07
C ASN A 158 -10.85 14.28 -2.80
N THR A 159 -11.23 14.77 -1.63
CA THR A 159 -10.48 14.61 -0.38
C THR A 159 -10.48 13.16 0.09
N VAL A 160 -9.29 12.59 0.27
CA VAL A 160 -9.08 11.27 0.89
C VAL A 160 -8.33 11.49 2.20
N ILE A 161 -8.95 11.09 3.30
CA ILE A 161 -8.36 11.18 4.64
C ILE A 161 -7.56 9.90 4.89
N VAL A 162 -6.31 10.02 5.34
CA VAL A 162 -5.50 8.88 5.80
C VAL A 162 -5.50 8.87 7.34
N HIS A 163 -5.67 7.69 7.93
CA HIS A 163 -5.82 7.41 9.38
C HIS A 163 -7.16 7.80 10.01
N GLY A 164 -7.43 9.09 10.22
CA GLY A 164 -8.69 9.58 10.80
C GLY A 164 -8.98 9.15 12.25
N VAL A 165 -7.96 8.81 13.05
CA VAL A 165 -8.09 8.23 14.41
C VAL A 165 -8.73 9.19 15.42
N GLY A 166 -8.35 10.47 15.36
CA GLY A 166 -8.79 11.52 16.26
C GLY A 166 -10.13 12.15 15.88
N MET A 167 -10.71 11.79 14.73
CA MET A 167 -11.97 12.35 14.28
C MET A 167 -13.10 12.00 15.25
N THR A 168 -13.85 13.01 15.66
CA THR A 168 -15.04 12.84 16.52
C THR A 168 -16.20 12.24 15.75
N GLU A 169 -17.23 11.77 16.45
CA GLU A 169 -18.44 11.26 15.79
C GLU A 169 -19.12 12.34 14.93
N ALA A 170 -19.05 13.60 15.35
CA ALA A 170 -19.58 14.74 14.59
C ALA A 170 -18.76 14.99 13.31
N ASP A 171 -17.43 14.87 13.39
CA ASP A 171 -16.56 14.98 12.22
C ASP A 171 -16.85 13.88 11.21
N ILE A 172 -16.99 12.63 11.65
CA ILE A 172 -17.32 11.49 10.78
C ILE A 172 -18.70 11.68 10.15
N ALA A 173 -19.69 12.14 10.92
CA ALA A 173 -21.04 12.39 10.42
C ALA A 173 -21.07 13.45 9.30
N ASP A 174 -20.24 14.49 9.40
CA ASP A 174 -20.10 15.52 8.36
C ASP A 174 -19.25 15.02 7.18
N ALA A 175 -18.11 14.37 7.46
CA ALA A 175 -17.14 13.94 6.46
C ALA A 175 -17.68 12.86 5.53
N ALA A 176 -18.37 11.85 6.06
CA ALA A 176 -18.72 10.63 5.34
C ALA A 176 -19.49 10.84 4.02
N SER A 177 -20.24 11.95 3.91
CA SER A 177 -20.98 12.31 2.70
C SER A 177 -20.29 13.36 1.81
N ARG A 178 -19.20 13.97 2.29
CA ARG A 178 -18.52 15.10 1.66
C ARG A 178 -17.17 14.72 1.06
N VAL A 179 -16.46 13.80 1.72
CA VAL A 179 -15.12 13.36 1.29
C VAL A 179 -15.20 12.18 0.33
N ARG A 180 -14.12 11.94 -0.39
CA ARG A 180 -13.97 10.79 -1.29
C ARG A 180 -13.90 9.46 -0.54
N GLY A 181 -13.25 9.46 0.62
CA GLY A 181 -13.17 8.28 1.49
C GLY A 181 -12.10 8.41 2.57
N LEU A 182 -12.00 7.34 3.36
CA LEU A 182 -10.99 7.12 4.38
C LEU A 182 -10.04 6.01 3.92
N VAL A 183 -8.73 6.23 4.06
CA VAL A 183 -7.73 5.16 4.05
C VAL A 183 -7.33 4.85 5.49
N TRP A 184 -7.57 3.61 5.88
CA TRP A 184 -7.32 3.07 7.20
C TRP A 184 -6.03 2.25 7.20
N CYS A 185 -5.11 2.58 8.11
CA CYS A 185 -3.83 1.89 8.31
C CYS A 185 -3.80 1.20 9.69
N PRO A 186 -4.54 0.07 9.86
CA PRO A 186 -4.79 -0.52 11.16
C PRO A 186 -3.55 -0.79 12.02
N THR A 187 -2.47 -1.32 11.45
CA THR A 187 -1.30 -1.72 12.26
C THR A 187 -0.47 -0.53 12.69
N THR A 188 -0.33 0.51 11.86
CA THR A 188 0.27 1.81 12.25
C THR A 188 -0.53 2.44 13.38
N ASN A 189 -1.85 2.52 13.23
CA ASN A 189 -2.74 3.16 14.18
C ASN A 189 -2.59 2.56 15.59
N LEU A 190 -2.61 1.23 15.70
CA LEU A 190 -2.41 0.57 17.00
C LEU A 190 -0.99 0.73 17.54
N TYR A 191 0.02 0.64 16.67
CA TYR A 191 1.41 0.68 17.11
C TYR A 191 1.83 2.02 17.68
N LEU A 192 1.37 3.11 17.07
CA LEU A 192 1.65 4.46 17.52
C LEU A 192 0.67 4.95 18.58
N LEU A 193 -0.63 4.70 18.40
CA LEU A 193 -1.69 5.41 19.11
C LEU A 193 -2.54 4.51 20.02
N SER A 194 -2.35 3.19 19.95
CA SER A 194 -3.18 2.20 20.66
C SER A 194 -4.69 2.38 20.42
N LYS A 195 -5.08 2.96 19.28
CA LYS A 195 -6.46 3.32 18.95
C LYS A 195 -6.73 3.16 17.46
N GLN A 196 -7.94 2.71 17.13
CA GLN A 196 -8.47 2.69 15.76
C GLN A 196 -9.48 3.82 15.54
N PRO A 197 -9.66 4.31 14.29
CA PRO A 197 -10.79 5.16 13.95
C PRO A 197 -12.11 4.40 14.08
N ASN A 198 -13.23 5.11 14.23
CA ASN A 198 -14.56 4.49 14.31
C ASN A 198 -15.04 3.98 12.93
N ILE A 199 -14.48 2.86 12.47
CA ILE A 199 -14.78 2.25 11.16
C ILE A 199 -16.25 1.91 11.01
N HIS A 200 -16.92 1.47 12.08
CA HIS A 200 -18.35 1.18 12.06
C HIS A 200 -19.16 2.41 11.62
N GLN A 201 -18.88 3.58 12.17
CA GLN A 201 -19.59 4.81 11.84
C GLN A 201 -19.34 5.25 10.39
N TRP A 202 -18.09 5.17 9.91
CA TRP A 202 -17.76 5.43 8.50
C TRP A 202 -18.56 4.53 7.56
N ARG A 203 -18.64 3.22 7.85
CA ARG A 203 -19.41 2.26 7.05
C ARG A 203 -20.92 2.50 7.11
N HIS A 204 -21.47 2.78 8.28
CA HIS A 204 -22.91 3.02 8.46
C HIS A 204 -23.39 4.23 7.64
N LYS A 205 -22.51 5.19 7.37
CA LYS A 205 -22.77 6.34 6.48
C LYS A 205 -22.50 6.07 5.00
N SER A 206 -22.25 4.81 4.63
CA SER A 206 -21.92 4.38 3.27
C SER A 206 -20.66 5.04 2.67
N ALA A 207 -19.76 5.54 3.51
CA ALA A 207 -18.49 6.07 3.03
C ALA A 207 -17.58 4.96 2.50
N HIS A 208 -16.73 5.33 1.54
CA HIS A 208 -15.67 4.43 1.09
C HIS A 208 -14.56 4.38 2.14
N VAL A 209 -14.29 3.18 2.64
CA VAL A 209 -13.14 2.85 3.48
C VAL A 209 -12.24 1.92 2.67
N ALA A 210 -10.97 2.29 2.56
CA ALA A 210 -9.92 1.48 1.93
C ALA A 210 -8.82 1.18 2.96
N LEU A 211 -8.04 0.12 2.73
CA LEU A 211 -6.86 -0.18 3.53
C LEU A 211 -5.59 0.37 2.89
N GLY A 212 -4.67 0.81 3.73
CA GLY A 212 -3.32 1.24 3.37
C GLY A 212 -2.29 0.66 4.33
N SER A 213 -1.09 0.35 3.83
CA SER A 213 0.01 -0.15 4.67
C SER A 213 0.94 0.94 5.18
N ASP A 214 0.76 2.19 4.76
CA ASP A 214 1.62 3.30 5.20
C ASP A 214 3.11 2.97 4.95
N SER A 215 3.95 2.94 5.98
CA SER A 215 5.38 2.65 5.87
C SER A 215 5.80 1.60 6.90
N ILE A 216 6.79 0.77 6.58
CA ILE A 216 7.34 -0.21 7.55
C ILE A 216 7.95 0.46 8.79
N LEU A 217 8.21 1.77 8.77
CA LEU A 217 8.59 2.51 9.98
C LEU A 217 7.54 2.35 11.10
N THR A 218 6.26 2.18 10.75
CA THR A 218 5.13 2.19 11.68
C THR A 218 4.21 0.99 11.52
N ALA A 219 4.08 0.46 10.32
CA ALA A 219 3.29 -0.73 10.00
C ALA A 219 3.97 -2.03 10.45
N GLU A 220 3.18 -3.08 10.68
CA GLU A 220 3.68 -4.43 11.02
C GLU A 220 4.47 -5.06 9.87
N GLY A 221 4.08 -4.75 8.62
CA GLY A 221 4.74 -5.28 7.44
C GLY A 221 4.10 -4.79 6.13
N ASN A 222 3.28 -5.62 5.51
CA ASN A 222 2.68 -5.38 4.19
C ASN A 222 1.13 -5.39 4.27
N LEU A 223 0.45 -5.19 3.12
CA LEU A 223 -1.01 -5.10 3.05
C LEU A 223 -1.75 -6.33 3.63
N LEU A 224 -1.17 -7.54 3.58
CA LEU A 224 -1.80 -8.71 4.19
C LEU A 224 -1.84 -8.59 5.73
N ASP A 225 -0.88 -7.90 6.33
CA ASP A 225 -0.86 -7.63 7.77
C ASP A 225 -1.97 -6.65 8.16
N GLU A 226 -2.21 -5.64 7.31
CA GLU A 226 -3.36 -4.73 7.45
C GLU A 226 -4.71 -5.44 7.27
N ILE A 227 -4.81 -6.40 6.33
CA ILE A 227 -6.01 -7.23 6.16
C ILE A 227 -6.25 -8.07 7.42
N ARG A 228 -5.20 -8.69 7.98
CA ARG A 228 -5.30 -9.51 9.20
C ARG A 228 -5.75 -8.67 10.39
N GLU A 229 -5.17 -7.49 10.58
CA GLU A 229 -5.54 -6.61 11.68
C GLU A 229 -6.93 -5.98 11.48
N GLY A 230 -7.23 -5.58 10.24
CA GLY A 230 -8.54 -5.05 9.87
C GLY A 230 -9.67 -6.07 10.10
N SER A 231 -9.40 -7.36 9.86
CA SER A 231 -10.36 -8.46 10.08
C SER A 231 -10.61 -8.77 11.57
N ARG A 232 -9.71 -8.34 12.46
CA ARG A 232 -9.85 -8.48 13.92
C ARG A 232 -10.53 -7.27 14.55
N SER A 233 -10.53 -6.15 13.86
CA SER A 233 -11.03 -4.89 14.38
C SER A 233 -12.56 -4.86 14.41
N PRO A 234 -13.19 -4.35 15.50
CA PRO A 234 -14.64 -4.23 15.58
C PRO A 234 -15.18 -3.33 14.45
N GLY A 235 -16.32 -3.71 13.88
CA GLY A 235 -17.02 -2.86 12.91
C GLY A 235 -16.60 -3.01 11.45
N CYS A 236 -15.67 -3.92 11.11
CA CYS A 236 -15.35 -4.31 9.74
C CYS A 236 -15.27 -5.85 9.64
N ASP A 237 -16.24 -6.45 8.96
CA ASP A 237 -16.29 -7.88 8.69
C ASP A 237 -15.38 -8.28 7.50
N SER A 238 -15.34 -9.57 7.14
CA SER A 238 -14.51 -10.06 6.04
C SER A 238 -14.88 -9.44 4.68
N ASP A 239 -16.17 -9.19 4.43
CA ASP A 239 -16.64 -8.51 3.20
C ASP A 239 -16.17 -7.05 3.18
N CYS A 240 -16.25 -6.35 4.31
CA CYS A 240 -15.71 -5.01 4.48
C CYS A 240 -14.22 -4.95 4.15
N VAL A 241 -13.41 -5.83 4.74
CA VAL A 241 -11.96 -5.88 4.49
C VAL A 241 -11.66 -6.21 3.03
N SER A 242 -12.34 -7.21 2.46
CA SER A 242 -12.20 -7.58 1.05
C SER A 242 -12.51 -6.39 0.13
N GLN A 243 -13.60 -5.66 0.38
CA GLN A 243 -13.95 -4.45 -0.38
C GLN A 243 -12.92 -3.33 -0.19
N ALA A 244 -12.36 -3.18 1.02
CA ALA A 244 -11.38 -2.16 1.37
C ALA A 244 -10.02 -2.32 0.66
N VAL A 245 -9.72 -3.51 0.12
CA VAL A 245 -8.53 -3.76 -0.73
C VAL A 245 -8.88 -4.03 -2.21
N SER A 246 -10.15 -3.85 -2.58
CA SER A 246 -10.65 -4.10 -3.93
C SER A 246 -11.57 -2.96 -4.40
N SER A 247 -12.89 -3.19 -4.48
CA SER A 247 -13.85 -2.25 -5.06
C SER A 247 -13.94 -0.88 -4.37
N ARG A 248 -13.86 -0.82 -3.03
CA ARG A 248 -13.83 0.46 -2.30
C ARG A 248 -12.50 1.16 -2.48
N ALA A 249 -11.38 0.41 -2.44
CA ALA A 249 -10.07 0.96 -2.74
C ALA A 249 -10.03 1.56 -4.15
N ALA A 250 -10.50 0.83 -5.16
CA ALA A 250 -10.64 1.29 -6.53
C ALA A 250 -11.49 2.58 -6.63
N SER A 251 -12.57 2.66 -5.86
CA SER A 251 -13.43 3.85 -5.79
C SER A 251 -12.70 5.05 -5.18
N VAL A 252 -12.02 4.86 -4.05
CA VAL A 252 -11.16 5.88 -3.40
C VAL A 252 -10.07 6.36 -4.35
N LEU A 253 -9.39 5.46 -5.05
CA LEU A 253 -8.33 5.82 -6.01
C LEU A 253 -8.87 6.39 -7.33
N GLY A 254 -10.16 6.24 -7.62
CA GLY A 254 -10.76 6.65 -8.90
C GLY A 254 -10.34 5.76 -10.08
N MET A 255 -9.97 4.51 -9.81
CA MET A 255 -9.44 3.58 -10.82
C MET A 255 -10.46 2.48 -11.15
N GLN A 256 -11.08 2.55 -12.33
CA GLN A 256 -12.18 1.66 -12.74
C GLN A 256 -11.75 0.29 -13.30
N LYS A 257 -10.44 0.04 -13.42
CA LYS A 257 -9.89 -1.16 -14.08
C LYS A 257 -9.12 -2.09 -13.13
N VAL A 258 -9.20 -1.88 -11.83
CA VAL A 258 -8.41 -2.59 -10.81
C VAL A 258 -9.32 -3.16 -9.73
N GLY A 259 -8.83 -4.17 -8.99
CA GLY A 259 -9.55 -4.74 -7.85
C GLY A 259 -10.80 -5.56 -8.23
N HIS A 260 -10.92 -6.01 -9.49
CA HIS A 260 -11.99 -6.92 -9.92
C HIS A 260 -11.61 -7.69 -11.20
N LEU A 261 -12.29 -8.81 -11.44
CA LEU A 261 -12.05 -9.71 -12.58
C LEU A 261 -13.02 -9.51 -13.77
N LYS A 262 -13.80 -8.41 -13.77
CA LYS A 262 -14.74 -8.09 -14.87
C LYS A 262 -13.99 -7.81 -16.18
N LEU A 263 -14.67 -8.01 -17.31
CA LEU A 263 -14.15 -7.67 -18.64
C LEU A 263 -13.62 -6.23 -18.70
N ALA A 264 -12.54 -6.02 -19.47
CA ALA A 264 -11.81 -4.76 -19.62
C ALA A 264 -11.06 -4.23 -18.37
N ALA A 265 -11.07 -4.97 -17.25
CA ALA A 265 -10.13 -4.76 -16.16
C ALA A 265 -8.68 -5.02 -16.62
N TYR A 266 -7.71 -4.48 -15.89
CA TYR A 266 -6.34 -4.95 -15.99
C TYR A 266 -6.29 -6.43 -15.59
N ALA A 267 -5.48 -7.21 -16.30
CA ALA A 267 -5.29 -8.63 -16.04
C ALA A 267 -4.36 -8.85 -14.83
N ASP A 268 -4.80 -8.35 -13.68
CA ASP A 268 -4.10 -8.39 -12.41
C ASP A 268 -4.88 -9.27 -11.45
N TRP A 269 -4.29 -10.39 -11.05
CA TRP A 269 -4.95 -11.39 -10.22
C TRP A 269 -3.93 -12.27 -9.50
N THR A 270 -4.38 -12.85 -8.40
CA THR A 270 -3.63 -13.85 -7.65
C THR A 270 -4.41 -15.14 -7.54
N THR A 271 -3.73 -16.22 -7.20
CA THR A 271 -4.38 -17.46 -6.74
C THR A 271 -3.92 -17.78 -5.34
N ALA A 272 -4.84 -18.27 -4.53
CA ALA A 272 -4.50 -18.89 -3.27
C ALA A 272 -5.34 -20.14 -3.03
N SER A 273 -4.71 -21.11 -2.40
CA SER A 273 -5.30 -22.35 -1.89
C SER A 273 -6.08 -22.16 -0.58
N SER A 274 -6.05 -20.95 0.00
CA SER A 274 -6.72 -20.61 1.26
C SER A 274 -7.48 -19.28 1.17
N GLU A 275 -8.41 -19.05 2.11
CA GLU A 275 -9.18 -17.80 2.20
C GLU A 275 -8.27 -16.59 2.50
N TYR A 276 -8.63 -15.43 1.95
CA TYR A 276 -7.88 -14.17 2.06
C TYR A 276 -7.35 -13.82 3.46
N GLY A 277 -8.12 -14.11 4.52
CA GLY A 277 -7.77 -13.74 5.89
C GLY A 277 -6.62 -14.54 6.53
N ARG A 278 -6.10 -15.57 5.85
CA ARG A 278 -4.98 -16.40 6.33
C ARG A 278 -3.72 -16.27 5.48
N LEU A 279 -3.76 -15.42 4.43
CA LEU A 279 -2.66 -15.31 3.49
C LEU A 279 -1.43 -14.71 4.16
N ARG A 280 -0.31 -15.42 4.04
CA ARG A 280 1.04 -14.87 4.14
C ARG A 280 1.51 -14.57 2.73
N ARG A 281 2.47 -13.68 2.54
CA ARG A 281 2.99 -13.35 1.20
C ARG A 281 3.54 -14.58 0.44
N SER A 282 4.06 -15.58 1.15
CA SER A 282 4.50 -16.84 0.55
C SER A 282 3.37 -17.84 0.26
N ALA A 283 2.15 -17.58 0.75
CA ALA A 283 0.97 -18.41 0.55
C ALA A 283 0.21 -18.09 -0.74
N ASP A 284 0.55 -16.99 -1.44
CA ASP A 284 0.06 -16.78 -2.80
C ASP A 284 0.73 -17.80 -3.73
N ASP A 285 -0.10 -18.64 -4.37
CA ASP A 285 0.40 -19.69 -5.26
C ASP A 285 0.82 -19.08 -6.61
N LEU A 286 0.23 -17.95 -7.02
CA LEU A 286 0.59 -17.23 -8.24
C LEU A 286 0.16 -15.77 -8.16
N ILE A 287 1.03 -14.87 -8.64
CA ILE A 287 0.76 -13.44 -8.77
C ILE A 287 0.95 -13.03 -10.23
N VAL A 288 -0.11 -12.53 -10.85
CA VAL A 288 -0.15 -12.08 -12.24
C VAL A 288 -0.42 -10.58 -12.30
N LYS A 289 0.39 -9.87 -13.10
CA LYS A 289 0.22 -8.43 -13.35
C LYS A 289 0.27 -8.16 -14.85
N ASP A 290 -0.70 -7.41 -15.36
CA ASP A 290 -0.87 -7.11 -16.78
C ASP A 290 -0.88 -8.39 -17.65
N GLY A 291 -1.44 -9.48 -17.12
CA GLY A 291 -1.51 -10.79 -17.79
C GLY A 291 -0.19 -11.57 -17.79
N ILE A 292 0.84 -11.07 -17.10
CA ILE A 292 2.16 -11.70 -17.02
C ILE A 292 2.37 -12.28 -15.60
N PRO A 293 2.54 -13.61 -15.47
CA PRO A 293 3.01 -14.24 -14.24
C PRO A 293 4.30 -13.61 -13.75
N ARG A 294 4.31 -13.13 -12.51
CA ARG A 294 5.46 -12.43 -11.92
C ARG A 294 6.23 -13.31 -10.96
N ILE A 295 5.51 -13.97 -10.06
CA ILE A 295 6.04 -14.92 -9.07
C ILE A 295 4.93 -15.92 -8.74
N GLY A 296 5.30 -17.17 -8.49
CA GLY A 296 4.37 -18.19 -8.05
C GLY A 296 5.06 -19.52 -7.77
N ASP A 297 4.29 -20.51 -7.39
CA ASP A 297 4.73 -21.89 -7.21
C ASP A 297 5.29 -22.43 -8.54
N PRO A 298 6.38 -23.23 -8.48
CA PRO A 298 7.02 -23.75 -9.69
C PRO A 298 6.04 -24.43 -10.66
N ASP A 299 5.13 -25.26 -10.16
CA ASP A 299 4.18 -26.02 -10.98
C ASP A 299 3.15 -25.11 -11.67
N LEU A 300 2.70 -24.04 -11.01
CA LEU A 300 1.80 -23.06 -11.61
C LEU A 300 2.53 -22.18 -12.63
N MET A 301 3.74 -21.73 -12.32
CA MET A 301 4.56 -20.94 -13.26
C MET A 301 4.91 -21.76 -14.51
N ALA A 302 5.12 -23.07 -14.39
CA ALA A 302 5.40 -23.98 -15.51
C ALA A 302 4.23 -24.08 -16.52
N LYS A 303 2.99 -23.76 -16.10
CA LYS A 303 1.83 -23.68 -17.01
C LYS A 303 1.89 -22.49 -17.97
N PHE A 304 2.88 -21.61 -17.84
CA PHE A 304 3.14 -20.46 -18.71
C PHE A 304 4.49 -20.62 -19.44
N PRO A 305 4.63 -21.57 -20.39
CA PRO A 305 5.91 -21.91 -21.01
C PRO A 305 6.54 -20.77 -21.83
N GLN A 306 5.75 -19.76 -22.21
CA GLN A 306 6.21 -18.54 -22.87
C GLN A 306 6.93 -17.56 -21.93
N VAL A 307 6.80 -17.74 -20.61
CA VAL A 307 7.41 -16.90 -19.60
C VAL A 307 8.75 -17.50 -19.19
N GLN A 308 9.83 -16.78 -19.47
CA GLN A 308 11.14 -17.18 -18.96
C GLN A 308 11.23 -16.86 -17.46
N THR A 309 11.71 -17.81 -16.68
CA THR A 309 11.74 -17.71 -15.21
C THR A 309 13.08 -18.11 -14.62
N VAL A 310 13.25 -17.82 -13.32
CA VAL A 310 14.37 -18.21 -12.47
C VAL A 310 13.80 -18.75 -11.16
N ALA A 311 14.43 -19.78 -10.60
CA ALA A 311 14.01 -20.30 -9.31
C ALA A 311 14.29 -19.28 -8.18
N ALA A 312 13.49 -19.35 -7.14
CA ALA A 312 13.59 -18.46 -5.99
C ALA A 312 13.03 -19.15 -4.74
N THR A 313 13.32 -18.58 -3.58
CA THR A 313 12.71 -18.94 -2.30
C THR A 313 12.10 -17.69 -1.69
N LEU A 314 10.83 -17.75 -1.27
CA LEU A 314 10.14 -16.68 -0.56
C LEU A 314 9.66 -17.20 0.81
N ASP A 315 10.24 -16.68 1.88
CA ASP A 315 9.97 -17.09 3.28
C ASP A 315 10.13 -18.61 3.50
N GLY A 316 11.17 -19.19 2.89
CA GLY A 316 11.43 -20.63 2.93
C GLY A 316 10.56 -21.47 2.00
N VAL A 317 9.64 -20.86 1.25
CA VAL A 317 8.79 -21.57 0.28
C VAL A 317 9.41 -21.47 -1.12
N PRO A 318 9.61 -22.59 -1.83
CA PRO A 318 10.06 -22.58 -3.22
C PRO A 318 9.09 -21.80 -4.12
N LYS A 319 9.64 -20.90 -4.93
CA LYS A 319 8.92 -20.10 -5.91
C LYS A 319 9.69 -20.06 -7.24
N THR A 320 9.05 -19.50 -8.24
CA THR A 320 9.63 -19.23 -9.55
C THR A 320 9.26 -17.81 -9.95
N ILE A 321 10.24 -17.02 -10.40
CA ILE A 321 10.11 -15.58 -10.66
C ILE A 321 10.36 -15.30 -12.14
N HIS A 322 9.56 -14.39 -12.70
CA HIS A 322 9.73 -13.87 -14.06
C HIS A 322 11.14 -13.27 -14.26
N ILE A 323 11.81 -13.61 -15.37
CA ILE A 323 13.22 -13.26 -15.60
C ILE A 323 13.52 -11.76 -15.48
N ASP A 324 12.66 -10.88 -15.99
CA ASP A 324 12.88 -9.44 -15.89
C ASP A 324 12.78 -8.93 -14.45
N LEU A 325 11.88 -9.49 -13.64
CA LEU A 325 11.80 -9.16 -12.22
C LEU A 325 13.04 -9.66 -11.49
N ALA A 326 13.49 -10.89 -11.78
CA ALA A 326 14.75 -11.43 -11.24
C ALA A 326 15.96 -10.55 -11.60
N ARG A 327 16.05 -10.07 -12.85
CA ARG A 327 17.10 -9.11 -13.27
C ARG A 327 17.09 -7.84 -12.42
N ARG A 328 15.91 -7.28 -12.14
CA ARG A 328 15.77 -6.08 -11.31
C ARG A 328 16.15 -6.34 -9.85
N ILE A 329 15.77 -7.50 -9.30
CA ILE A 329 16.17 -7.93 -7.95
C ILE A 329 17.69 -8.06 -7.84
N HIS A 330 18.36 -8.64 -8.84
CA HIS A 330 19.82 -8.75 -8.88
C HIS A 330 20.53 -7.39 -9.01
N GLN A 331 19.94 -6.43 -9.73
CA GLN A 331 20.46 -5.06 -9.86
C GLN A 331 20.26 -4.20 -8.61
N CYS A 332 19.28 -4.53 -7.78
CA CYS A 332 18.96 -3.77 -6.57
C CYS A 332 20.00 -4.05 -5.48
N THR A 333 20.60 -3.00 -4.95
CA THR A 333 21.61 -3.10 -3.88
C THR A 333 20.98 -3.37 -2.52
N LEU A 334 19.74 -2.93 -2.33
CA LEU A 334 18.92 -3.23 -1.16
C LEU A 334 18.24 -4.59 -1.35
N LYS A 335 18.25 -5.45 -0.32
CA LYS A 335 17.70 -6.80 -0.39
C LYS A 335 16.40 -6.91 0.40
N GLU A 336 15.43 -7.61 -0.18
CA GLU A 336 14.18 -7.93 0.48
C GLU A 336 14.40 -9.12 1.43
N PRO A 337 14.22 -8.96 2.75
CA PRO A 337 14.36 -10.08 3.68
C PRO A 337 13.42 -11.23 3.31
N GLY A 338 13.90 -12.47 3.40
CA GLY A 338 13.11 -13.67 3.08
C GLY A 338 12.95 -13.97 1.59
N LEU A 339 13.46 -13.13 0.68
CA LEU A 339 13.49 -13.40 -0.75
C LEU A 339 14.91 -13.73 -1.23
N GLU A 340 15.09 -14.95 -1.72
CA GLU A 340 16.32 -15.41 -2.36
C GLU A 340 16.03 -15.76 -3.81
N VAL A 341 16.85 -15.28 -4.75
CA VAL A 341 16.66 -15.53 -6.19
C VAL A 341 17.93 -16.13 -6.77
N ASP A 342 17.78 -17.25 -7.46
CA ASP A 342 18.90 -17.97 -8.05
C ASP A 342 19.64 -17.13 -9.09
N ALA A 343 20.84 -17.59 -9.45
CA ALA A 343 21.65 -16.97 -10.49
C ALA A 343 20.87 -16.89 -11.82
N LEU A 344 21.00 -15.75 -12.50
CA LEU A 344 20.40 -15.56 -13.81
C LEU A 344 21.02 -16.55 -14.82
N PRO A 345 20.23 -17.15 -15.73
CA PRO A 345 20.75 -18.01 -16.77
C PRO A 345 21.78 -17.25 -17.63
N THR A 346 22.93 -17.88 -17.86
CA THR A 346 23.94 -17.36 -18.80
C THR A 346 23.32 -17.26 -20.18
N LYS A 347 23.48 -16.10 -20.85
CA LYS A 347 23.03 -15.94 -22.24
C LYS A 347 23.69 -17.03 -23.08
N ARG A 348 22.93 -18.03 -23.53
CA ARG A 348 23.36 -18.86 -24.65
C ARG A 348 23.38 -17.95 -25.86
N PHE A 349 24.59 -17.56 -26.29
CA PHE A 349 24.79 -17.04 -27.63
C PHE A 349 24.38 -18.14 -28.59
N TRP A 350 23.19 -18.01 -29.18
CA TRP A 350 22.86 -18.75 -30.38
C TRP A 350 23.75 -18.16 -31.47
N LEU A 351 24.87 -18.82 -31.75
CA LEU A 351 25.57 -18.70 -33.02
C LEU A 351 24.57 -19.17 -34.09
N ILE A 352 23.97 -18.22 -34.79
CA ILE A 352 23.33 -18.46 -36.09
C ILE A 352 24.29 -17.94 -37.14
#